data_AF-A0A1M3NV95-F1
#
_entry.id   AF-A0A1M3NV95-F1
#
_cell.length_a   1.000
_cell.length_b   1.000
_cell.length_c   1.000
_cell.angle_alpha   90.00
_cell.angle_beta   90.00
_cell.angle_gamma   90.00
#
_symmetry.space_group_name_H-M   'P 1'
#
loop_
_entity.id
_entity.type
_entity.pdbx_description
1 polymer ?
#
loop_
_entity_poly.entity_id
_entity_poly.type
_entity_poly.pdbx_seq_one_letter_code
_entity_poly.pdbx_strand_id
1 'polypeptide(L)' 'MTEIMRPRVKYVIGPDGSPLTIADLPPPNTRRWVIRRKAEVVAAVRGGLLSLEEACNRYTLTTEEFLSWQMSI' A
#
# COMPACT_ATOMS: atom_id res chain seq x y z
N MET A 1 -16.24 -4.52 20.91
CA MET A 1 -15.58 -3.85 19.77
C MET A 1 -14.24 -4.53 19.57
N THR A 2 -14.20 -5.64 18.86
CA THR A 2 -12.98 -6.44 18.66
C THR A 2 -12.21 -5.84 17.50
N GLU A 3 -11.17 -5.07 17.82
CA GLU A 3 -10.14 -4.67 16.86
C GLU A 3 -9.48 -5.96 16.35
N ILE A 4 -9.86 -6.38 15.14
CA ILE A 4 -9.24 -7.53 14.48
C ILE A 4 -7.86 -7.05 14.07
N MET A 5 -6.91 -7.14 14.99
CA MET A 5 -5.49 -6.95 14.75
C MET A 5 -5.04 -8.11 13.84
N ARG A 6 -5.35 -8.01 12.55
CA ARG A 6 -4.87 -8.95 11.54
C ARG A 6 -3.34 -8.99 11.67
N PRO A 7 -2.71 -10.16 11.82
CA PRO A 7 -1.27 -10.22 11.92
C PRO A 7 -0.69 -9.58 10.66
N ARG A 8 -0.02 -8.43 10.83
CA ARG A 8 0.60 -7.71 9.71
C ARG A 8 1.58 -8.70 9.08
N VAL A 9 1.31 -9.07 7.83
CA VAL A 9 2.17 -10.01 7.10
C VAL A 9 3.53 -9.34 6.97
N LYS A 10 4.63 -10.05 7.29
CA LYS A 10 5.97 -9.45 7.31
C LYS A 10 6.42 -8.99 5.91
N TYR A 11 5.92 -9.63 4.87
CA TYR A 11 6.18 -9.35 3.46
C TYR A 11 5.02 -9.89 2.62
N VAL A 12 4.82 -9.32 1.43
CA VAL A 12 3.84 -9.79 0.44
C VAL A 12 4.52 -9.95 -0.90
N ILE A 13 3.95 -10.72 -1.83
CA ILE A 13 4.51 -10.78 -3.19
C ILE A 13 4.06 -9.53 -3.94
N GLY A 14 5.04 -8.71 -4.35
CA GLY A 14 4.82 -7.51 -5.13
C GLY A 14 4.36 -7.80 -6.56
N PRO A 15 3.96 -6.77 -7.30
CA PRO A 15 3.47 -6.91 -8.68
C PRO A 15 4.52 -7.48 -9.65
N ASP A 16 5.80 -7.39 -9.29
CA ASP A 16 6.96 -7.87 -10.05
C ASP A 16 7.35 -9.32 -9.67
N GLY A 17 6.60 -9.97 -8.77
CA GLY A 17 6.93 -11.31 -8.23
C GLY A 17 7.99 -11.30 -7.12
N SER A 18 8.58 -10.14 -6.82
CA SER A 18 9.56 -9.96 -5.74
C SER A 18 8.88 -9.78 -4.38
N PRO A 19 9.51 -10.19 -3.26
CA PRO A 19 8.98 -9.96 -1.93
C PRO A 19 8.99 -8.46 -1.60
N LEU A 20 7.80 -7.88 -1.47
CA LEU A 20 7.55 -6.51 -1.08
C LEU A 20 7.45 -6.43 0.45
N THR A 21 8.19 -5.50 1.05
CA THR A 21 8.19 -5.26 2.50
C THR A 21 7.84 -3.81 2.81
N ILE A 22 7.56 -3.48 4.07
CA ILE A 22 7.24 -2.11 4.49
C ILE A 22 8.40 -1.15 4.15
N ALA A 23 9.63 -1.64 4.14
CA ALA A 23 10.83 -0.86 3.79
C ALA A 23 10.96 -0.58 2.29
N ASP A 24 10.34 -1.42 1.44
CA ASP A 24 10.33 -1.25 -0.01
C ASP A 24 9.24 -0.26 -0.46
N LEU A 25 8.31 0.08 0.43
CA LEU A 25 7.27 1.06 0.14
C LEU A 25 7.85 2.45 -0.11
N PRO A 26 7.21 3.23 -1.00
CA PRO A 26 7.65 4.59 -1.27
C PRO A 26 7.70 5.42 0.02
N PRO A 27 8.68 6.34 0.16
CA PRO A 27 8.77 7.16 1.36
C PRO A 27 7.55 8.09 1.49
N PRO A 28 7.16 8.48 2.71
CA PRO A 28 6.00 9.36 2.93
C PRO A 28 6.13 10.73 2.25
N ASN A 29 7.35 11.20 1.96
CA ASN A 29 7.61 12.44 1.24
C ASN A 29 7.46 12.32 -0.29
N THR A 30 6.83 11.25 -0.78
CA THR A 30 6.65 11.02 -2.22
C THR A 30 5.57 11.94 -2.78
N ARG A 31 5.99 12.95 -3.56
CA ARG A 31 5.07 13.89 -4.24
C ARG A 31 4.64 13.43 -5.62
N ARG A 32 5.44 12.59 -6.30
CA ARG A 32 5.17 12.11 -7.66
C ARG A 32 4.89 10.61 -7.64
N TRP A 33 3.64 10.26 -7.94
CA TRP A 33 3.16 8.88 -8.02
C TRP A 33 3.27 8.34 -9.45
N VAL A 34 4.24 7.48 -9.68
CA VAL A 34 4.37 6.69 -10.92
C VAL A 34 3.60 5.37 -10.78
N ILE A 35 3.23 4.76 -11.90
CA ILE A 35 2.45 3.50 -11.95
C ILE A 35 3.06 2.41 -11.04
N ARG A 36 4.39 2.24 -11.07
CA ARG A 36 5.10 1.27 -10.21
C ARG A 36 4.91 1.53 -8.71
N ARG A 37 5.04 2.79 -8.25
CA ARG A 37 4.85 3.17 -6.84
C ARG A 37 3.41 2.99 -6.37
N LYS A 38 2.45 3.31 -7.25
CA LYS A 38 1.04 3.03 -6.99
C LYS A 38 0.81 1.53 -6.85
N ALA A 39 1.40 0.72 -7.74
CA ALA A 39 1.31 -0.74 -7.70
C ALA A 39 1.89 -1.32 -6.41
N GLU A 40 3.03 -0.80 -5.93
CA GLU A 40 3.65 -1.21 -4.67
C GLU A 40 2.72 -0.94 -3.48
N VAL A 41 2.16 0.26 -3.37
CA VAL A 41 1.22 0.60 -2.28
C VAL A 41 -0.06 -0.22 -2.37
N VAL A 42 -0.61 -0.43 -3.56
CA VAL A 42 -1.80 -1.26 -3.75
C VAL A 42 -1.52 -2.73 -3.43
N ALA A 43 -0.38 -3.28 -3.84
CA ALA A 43 0.02 -4.65 -3.51
C ALA A 43 0.22 -4.83 -1.99
N ALA A 44 0.83 -3.84 -1.34
CA ALA A 44 1.00 -3.84 0.11
C ALA A 44 -0.33 -3.84 0.86
N VAL A 45 -1.28 -3.02 0.39
CA VAL A 45 -2.61 -2.94 1.00
C VAL A 45 -3.42 -4.20 0.75
N ARG A 46 -3.43 -4.70 -0.50
CA ARG A 46 -4.13 -5.94 -0.87
C ARG A 46 -3.55 -7.17 -0.18
N GLY A 47 -2.23 -7.22 -0.02
CA GLY A 47 -1.53 -8.32 0.64
C GLY A 47 -1.57 -8.28 2.18
N GLY A 48 -2.16 -7.24 2.77
CA GLY A 48 -2.26 -7.10 4.24
C GLY A 48 -0.94 -6.71 4.93
N LEU A 49 0.01 -6.17 4.17
CA LEU A 49 1.25 -5.57 4.67
C LEU A 49 0.98 -4.18 5.28
N LEU A 50 0.04 -3.44 4.68
CA LEU A 50 -0.37 -2.09 5.09
C LEU A 50 -1.90 -2.00 5.12
N SER A 51 -2.48 -1.29 6.07
CA SER A 51 -3.92 -1.00 6.03
C SER A 51 -4.21 0.18 5.11
N LEU A 52 -5.41 0.22 4.51
CA LEU A 52 -5.85 1.35 3.70
C LEU A 52 -5.79 2.68 4.46
N GLU A 53 -6.22 2.66 5.73
CA GLU A 53 -6.17 3.83 6.62
C GLU A 53 -4.72 4.28 6.91
N GLU A 54 -3.81 3.33 7.12
CA GLU A 54 -2.38 3.64 7.30
C GLU A 54 -1.76 4.21 6.02
N ALA A 55 -2.15 3.71 4.84
CA ALA A 55 -1.70 4.26 3.56
C ALA A 55 -2.22 5.69 3.36
N CYS A 56 -3.50 5.92 3.62
CA CYS A 56 -4.17 7.22 3.60
C CYS A 56 -3.46 8.22 4.53
N ASN A 57 -3.19 7.81 5.77
CA ASN A 57 -2.52 8.66 6.76
C ASN A 57 -1.03 8.91 6.43
N ARG A 58 -0.31 7.87 5.97
CA ARG A 58 1.13 7.96 5.67
C ARG A 58 1.44 8.84 4.46
N TYR A 59 0.58 8.81 3.45
CA TYR A 59 0.80 9.50 2.18
C TYR A 59 -0.15 10.68 1.96
N THR A 60 -0.99 10.99 2.95
CA THR A 60 -2.00 12.05 2.88
C THR A 60 -2.89 11.93 1.64
N LEU A 61 -3.21 10.68 1.26
CA LEU A 61 -4.04 10.36 0.09
C LEU A 61 -5.46 10.01 0.54
N THR A 62 -6.46 10.26 -0.30
CA THR A 62 -7.84 9.86 0.00
C THR A 62 -8.08 8.40 -0.35
N THR A 63 -9.08 7.78 0.28
CA THR A 63 -9.56 6.44 -0.11
C THR A 63 -9.99 6.38 -1.57
N GLU A 64 -10.59 7.46 -2.09
CA GLU A 64 -10.96 7.59 -3.50
C GLU A 64 -9.74 7.63 -4.44
N GLU A 65 -8.67 8.30 -4.04
CA GLU A 65 -7.42 8.31 -4.80
C GLU A 65 -6.79 6.91 -4.84
N PHE A 66 -6.79 6.20 -3.72
CA PHE A 66 -6.34 4.81 -3.67
C PHE A 66 -7.17 3.88 -4.57
N LEU A 67 -8.50 4.00 -4.54
CA LEU A 67 -9.39 3.24 -5.43
C LEU A 67 -9.13 3.56 -6.90
N SER A 68 -8.91 4.84 -7.22
CA SER A 68 -8.50 5.27 -8.56
C SER A 68 -7.18 4.65 -8.98
N TRP A 69 -6.25 4.45 -8.04
CA TRP A 69 -5.04 3.70 -8.33
C TRP A 69 -5.40 2.25 -8.65
N GLN A 70 -6.15 1.54 -7.80
CA GLN A 70 -6.54 0.14 -8.07
C GLN A 70 -7.18 -0.10 -9.43
N MET A 71 -7.91 0.87 -9.97
CA MET A 71 -8.54 0.78 -11.29
C MET A 71 -7.60 1.15 -12.45
N SER A 72 -6.51 1.89 -12.17
CA SER A 72 -5.59 2.44 -13.16
C SER A 72 -4.28 1.66 -13.31
N ILE A 73 -4.06 0.60 -12.52
CA ILE A 73 -2.89 -0.30 -12.57
C ILE A 73 -3.26 -1.68 -13.07
#